data_AF-A0A419IX77-F1
#
_entry.id   AF-A0A419IX77-F1
#
_cell.length_a   1.000
_cell.length_b   1.000
_cell.length_c   1.000
_cell.angle_alpha   90.00
_cell.angle_beta   90.00
_cell.angle_gamma   90.00
#
_symmetry.space_group_name_H-M   'P 1'
#
loop_
_entity.id
_entity.type
_entity.pdbx_description
1 polymer ?
#
loop_
_entity_poly.entity_id
_entity_poly.type
_entity_poly.pdbx_seq_one_letter_code
_entity_poly.pdbx_strand_id
1 'polypeptide(L)'
;MTSDIAIINILQEQIKTYKVFHDLLNKERACLVKIDSEKVDEISKVKDTVIMKLRLLEEERQRLIKQYAEVNGIDMDINLDKLGQLTGNTIFHEMRSQLLSLLQSIEEMNKFNSILIDRSLNHIKNNTNFFNLFKKEQNPDSTGVLLSKES
;
A
#
# COMPACT_ATOMS: atom_id res chain seq x y z
N MET A 1 -33.69 12.30 6.15
CA MET A 1 -32.31 12.61 6.57
C MET A 1 -31.62 13.24 5.38
N THR A 2 -31.01 14.41 5.54
CA THR A 2 -30.40 15.13 4.42
C THR A 2 -29.21 14.32 3.88
N SER A 3 -29.12 14.20 2.56
CA SER A 3 -28.15 13.34 1.86
C SER A 3 -26.69 13.75 2.11
N ASP A 4 -26.47 15.01 2.50
CA ASP A 4 -25.19 15.56 2.93
C ASP A 4 -24.61 14.90 4.20
N ILE A 5 -25.42 14.64 5.23
CA ILE A 5 -24.98 14.00 6.48
C ILE A 5 -24.49 12.57 6.21
N ALA A 6 -25.16 11.84 5.33
CA ALA A 6 -24.74 10.50 4.94
C ALA A 6 -23.37 10.53 4.23
N ILE A 7 -23.14 11.50 3.35
CA ILE A 7 -21.85 11.69 2.68
C ILE A 7 -20.75 12.09 3.69
N ILE A 8 -21.07 12.93 4.67
CA ILE A 8 -20.12 13.29 5.75
C ILE A 8 -19.72 12.03 6.54
N ASN A 9 -20.68 11.18 6.90
CA ASN A 9 -20.40 9.96 7.66
C ASN A 9 -19.52 8.97 6.86
N ILE A 10 -19.77 8.78 5.57
CA ILE A 10 -18.94 7.88 4.74
C ILE A 10 -17.51 8.42 4.62
N LEU A 11 -17.34 9.73 4.46
CA LEU A 11 -16.03 10.38 4.40
C LEU A 11 -15.25 10.24 5.72
N GLN A 12 -15.93 10.36 6.87
CA GLN A 12 -15.30 10.13 8.17
C GLN A 12 -14.80 8.69 8.31
N GLU A 13 -15.61 7.71 7.90
CA GLU A 13 -15.20 6.31 7.93
C GLU A 13 -14.07 6.01 6.94
N GLN A 14 -14.04 6.66 5.78
CA GLN A 14 -12.90 6.59 4.85
C GLN A 14 -11.63 7.14 5.51
N ILE A 15 -11.68 8.34 6.11
CA ILE A 15 -10.54 8.96 6.80
C ILE A 15 -10.01 8.04 7.92
N LYS A 16 -10.90 7.49 8.75
CA LYS A 16 -10.51 6.54 9.80
C LYS A 16 -9.82 5.31 9.21
N THR A 17 -10.39 4.75 8.15
CA THR A 17 -9.87 3.54 7.50
C THR A 17 -8.51 3.80 6.82
N TYR A 18 -8.32 4.97 6.19
CA TYR A 18 -7.02 5.40 5.67
C TYR A 18 -5.98 5.59 6.77
N LYS A 19 -6.34 6.13 7.94
CA LYS A 19 -5.43 6.21 9.10
C LYS A 19 -5.00 4.83 9.58
N VAL A 20 -5.93 3.87 9.65
CA VAL A 20 -5.60 2.46 9.97
C VAL A 20 -4.64 1.88 8.94
N PHE A 21 -4.89 2.12 7.64
CA PHE A 21 -3.99 1.66 6.58
C PHE A 21 -2.59 2.27 6.71
N HIS A 22 -2.52 3.58 6.95
CA HIS A 22 -1.27 4.28 7.20
C HIS A 22 -0.51 3.69 8.39
N ASP A 23 -1.17 3.38 9.49
CA ASP A 23 -0.53 2.76 10.66
C ASP A 23 -0.02 1.35 10.34
N LEU A 24 -0.72 0.58 9.51
CA LEU A 24 -0.24 -0.73 9.04
C LEU A 24 1.03 -0.59 8.21
N LEU A 25 1.14 0.41 7.35
CA LEU A 25 2.37 0.65 6.58
C LEU A 25 3.55 1.06 7.47
N ASN A 26 3.30 1.80 8.54
CA ASN A 26 4.31 2.11 9.55
C ASN A 26 4.77 0.86 10.30
N LYS A 27 3.85 -0.03 10.67
CA LYS A 27 4.17 -1.31 11.32
C LYS A 27 4.96 -2.21 10.36
N GLU A 28 4.55 -2.29 9.11
CA GLU A 28 5.26 -3.04 8.07
C GLU A 28 6.70 -2.55 7.94
N ARG A 29 6.91 -1.23 7.89
CA ARG A 29 8.26 -0.64 7.86
C ARG A 29 9.11 -1.14 9.02
N ALA A 30 8.58 -1.11 10.24
CA ALA A 30 9.30 -1.57 11.43
C ALA A 30 9.65 -3.07 11.35
N CYS A 31 8.77 -3.89 10.78
CA CYS A 31 9.02 -5.32 10.57
C CYS A 31 10.05 -5.57 9.45
N LEU A 32 9.99 -4.82 8.35
CA LEU A 32 10.96 -4.90 7.25
C LEU A 32 12.39 -4.56 7.72
N VAL A 33 12.54 -3.53 8.55
CA VAL A 33 13.83 -3.18 9.16
C VAL A 33 14.37 -4.30 10.06
N LYS A 34 13.48 -5.05 10.72
CA LYS A 34 13.84 -6.19 11.59
C LYS A 34 13.97 -7.53 10.85
N ILE A 35 13.66 -7.57 9.55
CA ILE A 35 13.62 -8.80 8.73
C ILE A 35 12.66 -9.85 9.34
N ASP A 36 11.54 -9.39 9.90
CA ASP A 36 10.52 -10.25 10.51
C ASP A 36 9.48 -10.67 9.45
N SER A 37 9.78 -11.74 8.71
CA SER A 37 8.96 -12.16 7.56
C SER A 37 7.56 -12.63 7.96
N GLU A 38 7.41 -13.27 9.11
CA GLU A 38 6.10 -13.76 9.60
C GLU A 38 5.17 -12.58 9.88
N LYS A 39 5.66 -11.56 10.59
CA LYS A 39 4.84 -10.36 10.86
C LYS A 39 4.53 -9.56 9.60
N VAL A 40 5.42 -9.53 8.62
CA VAL A 40 5.15 -8.88 7.33
C VAL A 40 4.00 -9.58 6.59
N ASP A 41 3.93 -10.92 6.63
CA ASP A 41 2.83 -11.68 6.04
C ASP A 41 1.49 -11.43 6.78
N GLU A 42 1.51 -11.42 8.12
CA GLU A 42 0.34 -11.07 8.92
C GLU A 42 -0.19 -9.66 8.62
N ILE A 43 0.71 -8.67 8.57
CA ILE A 43 0.35 -7.29 8.23
C ILE A 43 -0.22 -7.20 6.82
N SER A 44 0.31 -7.98 5.87
CA SER A 44 -0.18 -8.02 4.49
C SER A 44 -1.63 -8.51 4.40
N LYS A 45 -1.99 -9.58 5.13
CA LYS A 45 -3.38 -10.08 5.19
C LYS A 45 -4.35 -9.05 5.78
N VAL A 46 -3.93 -8.31 6.81
CA VAL A 46 -4.74 -7.24 7.40
C VAL A 46 -4.89 -6.07 6.42
N LYS A 47 -3.83 -5.69 5.70
CA LYS A 47 -3.88 -4.66 4.66
C LYS A 47 -4.89 -4.99 3.57
N ASP A 48 -4.94 -6.24 3.11
CA ASP A 48 -5.92 -6.68 2.09
C ASP A 48 -7.37 -6.46 2.56
N THR A 49 -7.65 -6.77 3.82
CA THR A 49 -8.97 -6.55 4.44
C THR A 49 -9.31 -5.06 4.49
N VAL A 50 -8.34 -4.22 4.86
CA VAL A 50 -8.52 -2.76 4.92
C VAL A 50 -8.73 -2.16 3.53
N ILE A 51 -7.98 -2.63 2.52
CA ILE A 51 -8.14 -2.21 1.11
C ILE A 51 -9.54 -2.57 0.60
N MET A 52 -10.03 -3.77 0.90
CA MET A 52 -11.39 -4.16 0.54
C MET A 52 -12.44 -3.25 1.20
N LYS A 53 -12.27 -2.91 2.47
CA LYS A 53 -13.14 -1.94 3.15
C LYS A 53 -13.11 -0.56 2.48
N LEU A 54 -11.92 -0.06 2.11
CA LEU A 54 -11.78 1.23 1.42
C LEU A 54 -12.52 1.25 0.08
N ARG A 55 -12.46 0.15 -0.69
CA ARG A 55 -13.19 0.02 -1.96
C ARG A 55 -14.70 0.13 -1.75
N LEU A 56 -15.25 -0.61 -0.78
CA LEU A 56 -16.69 -0.56 -0.47
C LEU A 56 -17.14 0.83 -0.02
N LEU A 57 -16.34 1.50 0.81
CA LEU A 57 -16.64 2.87 1.25
C LEU A 57 -16.62 3.86 0.08
N GLU A 58 -15.71 3.68 -0.89
CA GLU A 58 -15.63 4.53 -2.07
C GLU A 58 -16.80 4.32 -3.03
N GLU A 59 -17.21 3.08 -3.28
CA GLU A 59 -18.41 2.75 -4.05
C GLU A 59 -19.66 3.39 -3.42
N GLU A 60 -19.78 3.29 -2.09
CA GLU A 60 -20.89 3.90 -1.35
C GLU A 60 -20.87 5.43 -1.42
N ARG A 61 -19.69 6.06 -1.30
CA ARG A 61 -19.53 7.51 -1.47
C ARG A 61 -19.99 7.96 -2.85
N GLN A 62 -19.59 7.26 -3.91
CA GLN A 62 -19.99 7.56 -5.29
C GLN A 62 -21.51 7.43 -5.46
N ARG A 63 -22.10 6.36 -4.89
CA ARG A 63 -23.55 6.16 -4.89
C ARG A 63 -24.31 7.30 -4.22
N LEU A 64 -23.87 7.72 -3.03
CA LEU A 64 -24.50 8.80 -2.28
C LEU A 64 -24.39 10.16 -2.98
N ILE A 65 -23.23 10.45 -3.59
CA ILE A 65 -23.04 11.68 -4.36
C ILE A 65 -23.92 11.69 -5.62
N LYS A 66 -24.03 10.56 -6.32
CA LYS A 66 -24.93 10.43 -7.46
C LYS A 66 -26.39 10.65 -7.05
N GLN A 67 -26.82 10.03 -5.95
CA GLN A 67 -28.16 10.24 -5.41
C GLN A 67 -28.40 11.70 -5.02
N TYR A 68 -27.40 12.37 -4.43
CA TYR A 68 -27.48 13.80 -4.13
C TYR A 68 -27.67 14.63 -5.41
N ALA A 69 -26.91 14.34 -6.47
CA ALA A 69 -27.02 15.03 -7.75
C ALA A 69 -28.43 14.88 -8.36
N GLU A 70 -28.96 13.65 -8.39
CA GLU A 70 -30.28 13.33 -8.92
C GLU A 70 -31.40 14.09 -8.19
N VAL A 71 -31.36 14.10 -6.84
CA VAL A 71 -32.37 14.79 -6.02
C VAL A 71 -32.35 16.31 -6.20
N ASN A 72 -31.18 16.88 -6.51
CA ASN A 72 -31.00 18.32 -6.71
C ASN A 72 -31.05 18.75 -8.18
N GLY A 73 -31.35 17.83 -9.11
CA GLY A 73 -31.44 18.12 -10.55
C GLY A 73 -30.11 18.53 -11.19
N ILE A 74 -29.00 17.98 -10.70
CA ILE A 74 -27.65 18.30 -11.17
C ILE A 74 -27.21 17.23 -12.17
N ASP A 75 -27.02 17.62 -13.43
CA ASP A 75 -26.68 16.72 -14.56
C ASP A 75 -25.16 16.51 -14.76
N MET A 76 -24.35 16.94 -13.80
CA MET A 76 -22.89 16.83 -13.86
C MET A 76 -22.33 16.02 -12.70
N ASP A 77 -21.18 15.38 -12.94
CA ASP A 77 -20.47 14.65 -11.90
C ASP A 77 -19.97 15.61 -10.80
N ILE A 78 -20.34 15.35 -9.55
CA ILE A 78 -20.10 16.26 -8.43
C ILE A 78 -18.88 15.79 -7.64
N ASN A 79 -17.83 16.59 -7.63
CA ASN A 79 -16.69 16.35 -6.73
C ASN A 79 -16.95 16.95 -5.33
N LEU A 80 -16.15 16.56 -4.34
CA LEU A 80 -16.32 17.03 -2.94
C LEU A 80 -16.23 18.54 -2.79
N ASP A 81 -15.43 19.20 -3.64
CA ASP A 81 -15.29 20.66 -3.61
C ASP A 81 -16.59 21.35 -4.06
N LYS A 82 -17.18 20.84 -5.15
CA LYS A 82 -18.48 21.31 -5.66
C LYS A 82 -19.60 21.01 -4.68
N LEU A 83 -19.56 19.85 -4.01
CA LEU A 83 -20.51 19.49 -2.96
C LEU A 83 -20.46 20.49 -1.80
N GLY A 84 -19.27 20.92 -1.38
CA GLY A 84 -19.08 21.98 -0.37
C GLY A 84 -19.69 23.32 -0.81
N GLN A 85 -19.49 23.71 -2.07
CA GLN A 85 -20.09 24.93 -2.63
C GLN A 85 -21.62 24.87 -2.67
N LEU A 86 -22.20 23.72 -3.06
CA LEU A 86 -23.64 23.53 -3.19
C LEU A 86 -24.36 23.46 -1.84
N THR A 87 -23.72 22.84 -0.85
CA THR A 87 -24.27 22.70 0.51
C THR A 87 -23.96 23.91 1.40
N GLY A 88 -22.99 24.75 1.00
CA GLY A 88 -22.43 25.80 1.86
C GLY A 88 -21.63 25.25 3.05
N ASN A 89 -21.34 23.94 3.07
CA ASN A 89 -20.72 23.26 4.20
C ASN A 89 -19.22 23.10 3.98
N THR A 90 -18.41 23.80 4.78
CA THR A 90 -16.95 23.79 4.71
C THR A 90 -16.33 22.44 5.08
N ILE A 91 -17.06 21.57 5.77
CA ILE A 91 -16.59 20.25 6.20
C ILE A 91 -16.12 19.41 5.01
N PHE A 92 -16.78 19.51 3.85
CA PHE A 92 -16.37 18.76 2.65
C PHE A 92 -14.99 19.16 2.15
N HIS A 93 -14.65 20.46 2.22
CA HIS A 93 -13.32 20.95 1.86
C HIS A 93 -12.25 20.48 2.85
N GLU A 94 -12.56 20.51 4.15
CA GLU A 94 -11.67 20.01 5.20
C GLU A 94 -11.40 18.51 5.05
N MET A 95 -12.44 17.70 4.86
CA MET A 95 -12.31 16.26 4.67
C MET A 95 -11.54 15.91 3.39
N ARG A 96 -11.78 16.65 2.31
CA ARG A 96 -11.00 16.49 1.06
C ARG A 96 -9.52 16.76 1.31
N SER A 97 -9.18 17.84 2.01
CA SER A 97 -7.78 18.16 2.32
C SER A 97 -7.13 17.08 3.20
N GLN A 98 -7.85 16.59 4.21
CA GLN A 98 -7.36 15.49 5.05
C GLN A 98 -7.12 14.20 4.25
N LEU A 99 -8.05 13.84 3.36
CA LEU A 99 -7.92 12.68 2.49
C LEU A 99 -6.70 12.80 1.57
N LEU A 100 -6.51 13.96 0.92
CA LEU A 100 -5.35 14.18 0.05
C LEU A 100 -4.02 14.07 0.82
N SER A 101 -3.95 14.68 2.00
CA SER A 101 -2.75 14.58 2.85
C SER A 101 -2.48 13.13 3.28
N LEU A 102 -3.50 12.38 3.67
CA LEU A 102 -3.36 10.96 4.02
C LEU A 102 -2.90 10.11 2.83
N LEU A 103 -3.49 10.32 1.65
CA LEU A 103 -3.13 9.60 0.43
C LEU A 103 -1.67 9.86 0.03
N GLN A 104 -1.23 11.12 0.09
CA GLN A 104 0.16 11.47 -0.17
C GLN A 104 1.11 10.78 0.82
N SER A 105 0.82 10.83 2.12
CA SER A 105 1.62 10.15 3.14
C SER A 105 1.68 8.64 2.90
N ILE A 106 0.55 8.02 2.55
CA ILE A 106 0.47 6.59 2.22
C ILE A 106 1.33 6.25 0.99
N GLU A 107 1.29 7.07 -0.06
CA GLU A 107 2.10 6.86 -1.27
C GLU A 107 3.61 6.92 -0.96
N GLU A 108 4.04 7.94 -0.22
CA GLU A 108 5.42 8.09 0.23
C GLU A 108 5.86 6.89 1.08
N MET A 109 5.00 6.44 1.98
CA MET A 109 5.27 5.32 2.88
C MET A 109 5.39 3.98 2.14
N ASN A 110 4.48 3.73 1.20
CA ASN A 110 4.53 2.57 0.32
C ASN A 110 5.82 2.55 -0.51
N LYS A 111 6.16 3.67 -1.14
CA LYS A 111 7.40 3.79 -1.92
C LYS A 111 8.64 3.47 -1.07
N PHE A 112 8.68 3.95 0.17
CA PHE A 112 9.77 3.64 1.09
C PHE A 112 9.83 2.14 1.43
N ASN A 113 8.69 1.53 1.75
CA ASN A 113 8.63 0.09 2.06
C ASN A 113 9.07 -0.76 0.86
N SER A 114 8.68 -0.39 -0.37
CA SER A 114 9.16 -1.05 -1.60
C SER A 114 10.69 -0.98 -1.73
N ILE A 115 11.29 0.19 -1.48
CA ILE A 115 12.76 0.34 -1.53
C ILE A 115 13.46 -0.57 -0.50
N LEU A 116 12.90 -0.72 0.71
CA LEU A 116 13.45 -1.63 1.71
C LEU A 116 13.38 -3.09 1.24
N ILE A 117 12.25 -3.51 0.68
CA ILE A 117 12.06 -4.86 0.14
C ILE A 117 13.08 -5.13 -0.97
N ASP A 118 13.22 -4.21 -1.94
CA ASP A 118 14.16 -4.35 -3.05
C ASP A 118 15.60 -4.51 -2.58
N ARG A 119 16.02 -3.71 -1.58
CA ARG A 119 17.34 -3.82 -0.97
C ARG A 119 17.54 -5.17 -0.29
N SER A 120 16.58 -5.62 0.51
CA SER A 120 16.64 -6.92 1.18
C SER A 120 16.75 -8.06 0.17
N LEU A 121 15.98 -8.03 -0.92
CA LEU A 121 16.05 -9.02 -1.99
C LEU A 121 17.41 -9.00 -2.71
N ASN A 122 17.98 -7.82 -2.96
CA ASN A 122 19.30 -7.70 -3.55
C ASN A 122 20.40 -8.26 -2.64
N HIS A 123 20.33 -8.03 -1.34
CA HIS A 123 21.26 -8.63 -0.38
C HIS A 123 21.16 -10.16 -0.37
N ILE A 124 19.95 -10.72 -0.36
CA ILE A 124 19.75 -12.17 -0.41
C ILE A 124 20.32 -12.75 -1.72
N LYS A 125 20.04 -12.12 -2.87
CA LYS A 125 20.60 -12.56 -4.17
C LYS A 125 22.13 -12.53 -4.19
N ASN A 126 22.74 -11.46 -3.68
CA ASN A 126 24.19 -11.33 -3.63
C ASN A 126 24.82 -12.39 -2.72
N ASN A 127 24.23 -12.65 -1.56
CA ASN A 127 24.71 -13.68 -0.64
C ASN A 127 24.59 -15.08 -1.27
N THR A 128 23.46 -15.39 -1.91
CA THR A 128 23.29 -16.67 -2.62
C THR A 128 24.30 -16.83 -3.76
N ASN A 129 24.55 -15.77 -4.53
CA ASN A 129 25.58 -15.79 -5.58
C ASN A 129 26.97 -16.02 -5.00
N PHE A 130 27.30 -15.35 -3.89
CA PHE A 130 28.55 -15.57 -3.18
C PHE A 130 28.70 -17.03 -2.74
N PHE A 131 27.71 -17.61 -2.07
CA PHE A 131 27.75 -19.02 -1.68
C PHE A 131 27.87 -19.98 -2.87
N ASN A 132 27.19 -19.68 -3.99
CA ASN A 132 27.31 -20.47 -5.22
C ASN A 132 28.71 -20.41 -5.84
N LEU A 133 29.39 -19.26 -5.78
CA LEU A 133 30.78 -19.12 -6.22
C LEU A 133 31.73 -19.95 -5.34
N PHE A 134 31.58 -19.89 -4.02
CA PHE A 134 32.37 -20.70 -3.09
C PHE A 134 32.17 -22.21 -3.31
N LYS A 135 30.93 -22.64 -3.55
CA LYS A 135 30.63 -24.04 -3.87
C LYS A 135 31.29 -24.49 -5.18
N LYS A 136 31.43 -23.60 -6.15
CA LYS A 136 32.10 -23.88 -7.43
C LYS A 136 33.63 -23.97 -7.28
N GLU A 137 34.23 -23.16 -6.40
CA GLU A 137 35.68 -23.21 -6.14
C GLU A 137 36.11 -24.44 -5.32
N GLN A 138 35.23 -25.00 -4.48
CA GLN A 138 35.51 -26.24 -3.73
C GLN A 138 35.31 -27.54 -4.54
N ASN A 139 34.82 -27.44 -5.78
CA ASN A 139 34.79 -28.55 -6.74
C ASN A 139 35.63 -28.15 -7.97
N PRO A 140 36.98 -28.14 -7.89
CA PRO A 140 37.76 -28.22 -9.10
C PRO A 140 37.54 -29.63 -9.64
N ASP A 141 36.76 -29.74 -10.72
CA ASP A 141 36.65 -30.99 -11.46
C ASP A 141 38.03 -31.63 -11.56
N SER A 142 38.12 -32.87 -11.09
CA SER A 142 39.23 -33.79 -11.26
C SER A 142 39.63 -33.86 -12.73
N THR A 143 40.47 -32.93 -13.17
CA THR A 143 41.09 -32.95 -14.49
C THR A 143 42.44 -33.61 -14.29
N GLY A 144 42.46 -34.90 -14.57
CA GLY A 144 43.63 -35.73 -14.45
C GLY A 144 44.75 -35.27 -15.39
N VAL A 145 45.98 -35.34 -14.88
CA VAL A 145 47.14 -35.88 -15.58
C VAL A 145 48.09 -36.37 -14.49
N LEU A 146 48.16 -37.68 -14.25
CA LEU A 146 49.37 -38.30 -13.72
C LEU A 146 49.98 -39.11 -14.85
N LEU A 147 50.91 -38.44 -15.53
CA LEU A 147 51.91 -39.04 -16.39
C LEU A 147 52.73 -40.03 -15.57
N SER A 148 52.70 -41.30 -15.97
CA SER A 148 53.84 -42.18 -15.80
C SER A 148 53.82 -43.20 -16.94
N LYS A 149 54.57 -42.84 -17.99
CA LYS A 149 55.25 -43.79 -18.88
C LYS A 149 56.32 -44.54 -18.07
N GLU A 150 56.82 -45.61 -18.71
CA GLU A 150 57.94 -46.49 -18.34
C GLU A 150 57.47 -47.76 -17.60
N SER A 151 57.78 -48.98 -18.03
CA SER A 151 58.47 -49.56 -19.20
C SER A 151 58.13 -51.05 -19.24
#